data_AF-A0A942DQ07-F1
#
_entry.id   AF-A0A942DQ07-F1
#
_cell.length_a   1.000
_cell.length_b   1.000
_cell.length_c   1.000
_cell.angle_alpha   90.00
_cell.angle_beta   90.00
_cell.angle_gamma   90.00
#
_symmetry.space_group_name_H-M   'P 1'
#
loop_
_entity.id
_entity.type
_entity.pdbx_description
1 polymer ?
#
loop_
_entity_poly.entity_id
_entity_poly.type
_entity_poly.pdbx_seq_one_letter_code
_entity_poly.pdbx_strand_id
1 'polypeptide(L)'
;MKPNQFIFALSSVAFTLFVSCPTLAQQAAPSDLCQEFTAGCQIKKIAVKGPMDTEDQYALDVTVGALTEAQFNSLYTRYATKPTKAFDARHAYKLAEFLPAFAQKLNGKILIPHSVPAPAALIQALRAQGKKAANIAMVDGNCHSVSWQWVNYLQGRGTEEALLTLADGESMSLDASVDYKDIQPGDVLVISGTGGFNQDGSVLHSAVYLGHGLMFEKPNPGQEYVYRMSYLADIVGKYKKVDAQAEFHFYRPSKNSHLLPTLTEQLSLVSDQNQKAMSVNLSSVPAAILSTHILQESWDNAKGESVFTLGRILKASEVNPAKFKNVGP
;
A
#
# COMPACT_ATOMS: atom_id res chain seq x y z
N MET A 1 16.70 -66.32 -27.43
CA MET A 1 15.45 -65.75 -27.99
C MET A 1 15.63 -64.24 -28.09
N LYS A 2 15.29 -63.66 -29.25
CA LYS A 2 15.54 -62.25 -29.60
C LYS A 2 14.62 -61.29 -28.83
N PRO A 3 15.01 -60.04 -28.56
CA PRO A 3 14.11 -59.02 -28.05
C PRO A 3 13.25 -58.44 -29.20
N ASN A 4 11.94 -58.36 -28.98
CA ASN A 4 11.00 -57.72 -29.90
C ASN A 4 11.09 -56.19 -29.75
N GLN A 5 11.45 -55.52 -30.84
CA GLN A 5 11.27 -54.09 -31.04
C GLN A 5 9.83 -53.85 -31.50
N PHE A 6 9.08 -53.02 -30.78
CA PHE A 6 7.87 -52.39 -31.31
C PHE A 6 8.15 -50.91 -31.52
N ILE A 7 8.17 -50.54 -32.80
CA ILE A 7 8.17 -49.17 -33.29
C ILE A 7 6.71 -48.74 -33.39
N PHE A 8 6.32 -47.71 -32.64
CA PHE A 8 5.13 -46.91 -32.96
C PHE A 8 5.57 -45.47 -33.19
N ALA A 9 5.54 -45.08 -34.47
CA ALA A 9 5.58 -43.70 -34.90
C ALA A 9 4.16 -43.14 -34.85
N LEU A 10 3.94 -42.07 -34.08
CA LEU A 10 2.76 -41.22 -34.19
C LEU A 10 3.19 -39.75 -34.11
N SER A 11 3.45 -39.22 -35.31
CA SER A 11 2.87 -37.98 -35.84
C SER A 11 2.64 -36.81 -34.89
N SER A 12 3.54 -35.84 -35.02
CA SER A 12 3.48 -34.44 -34.61
C SER A 12 2.15 -33.75 -34.99
N VAL A 13 1.44 -33.22 -34.00
CA VAL A 13 0.67 -31.96 -34.12
C VAL A 13 0.80 -31.23 -32.79
N ALA A 14 1.88 -30.46 -32.62
CA ALA A 14 1.98 -29.48 -31.55
C ALA A 14 1.14 -28.27 -31.95
N PHE A 15 -0.08 -28.18 -31.42
CA PHE A 15 -0.90 -26.98 -31.52
C PHE A 15 -0.35 -25.98 -30.51
N THR A 16 0.64 -25.19 -30.92
CA THR A 16 1.12 -24.05 -30.13
C THR A 16 0.08 -22.94 -30.24
N LEU A 17 -0.94 -23.00 -29.39
CA LEU A 17 -1.76 -21.84 -29.07
C LEU A 17 -0.86 -20.86 -28.32
N PHE A 18 -0.19 -19.99 -29.08
CA PHE A 18 0.27 -18.71 -28.58
C PHE A 18 -0.99 -17.91 -28.22
N VAL A 19 -1.48 -18.11 -26.99
CA VAL A 19 -2.26 -17.08 -26.33
C VAL A 19 -1.27 -15.94 -26.12
N SER A 20 -1.25 -15.00 -27.06
CA SER A 20 -0.61 -13.71 -26.91
C SER A 20 -1.30 -13.02 -25.73
N CYS A 21 -0.79 -13.30 -24.53
CA CYS A 21 -1.04 -12.50 -23.35
C CYS A 21 -0.64 -11.08 -23.74
N PRO A 22 -1.56 -10.10 -23.79
CA PRO A 22 -1.15 -8.72 -24.03
C PRO A 22 -0.12 -8.39 -22.97
N THR A 23 1.09 -8.05 -23.42
CA THR A 23 2.19 -7.65 -22.54
C THR A 23 1.67 -6.58 -21.58
N LEU A 24 1.93 -6.77 -20.28
CA LEU A 24 1.65 -5.84 -19.18
C LEU A 24 2.01 -4.37 -19.46
N ALA A 25 2.79 -4.10 -20.50
CA ALA A 25 3.29 -2.80 -20.92
C ALA A 25 2.29 -1.97 -21.76
N GLN A 26 1.11 -2.50 -22.12
CA GLN A 26 0.19 -1.81 -23.02
C GLN A 26 -1.13 -1.45 -22.33
N GLN A 27 -1.03 -0.67 -21.26
CA GLN A 27 -2.16 0.09 -20.72
C GLN A 27 -1.80 1.55 -20.58
N ALA A 28 -2.82 2.37 -20.87
CA ALA A 28 -2.87 3.82 -20.92
C ALA A 28 -1.60 4.51 -20.40
N ALA A 29 -0.79 5.01 -21.33
CA ALA A 29 0.27 5.91 -20.94
C ALA A 29 -0.36 7.10 -20.18
N PRO A 30 0.36 7.75 -19.27
CA PRO A 30 -0.12 8.94 -18.55
C PRO A 30 -0.70 10.04 -19.46
N SER A 31 -0.41 9.98 -20.77
CA SER A 31 -1.05 10.75 -21.82
C SER A 31 -2.57 10.66 -21.83
N ASP A 32 -3.16 9.54 -21.42
CA ASP A 32 -4.60 9.27 -21.60
C ASP A 32 -5.46 10.01 -20.57
N LEU A 33 -4.93 10.27 -19.38
CA LEU A 33 -5.54 11.20 -18.43
C LEU A 33 -5.67 12.60 -19.05
N CYS A 34 -4.59 13.08 -19.65
CA CYS A 34 -4.57 14.40 -20.28
C CYS A 34 -5.27 14.43 -21.64
N GLN A 35 -5.66 13.28 -22.20
CA GLN A 35 -6.60 13.23 -23.32
C GLN A 35 -8.06 13.39 -22.85
N GLU A 36 -8.38 12.94 -21.63
CA GLU A 36 -9.72 13.10 -21.03
C GLU A 36 -10.02 14.56 -20.65
N PHE A 37 -9.00 15.30 -20.19
CA PHE A 37 -9.14 16.68 -19.74
C PHE A 37 -8.60 17.65 -20.79
N THR A 38 -9.30 18.77 -21.00
CA THR A 38 -9.03 19.75 -22.07
C THR A 38 -7.65 20.41 -21.94
N ALA A 39 -7.34 21.33 -22.85
CA ALA A 39 -6.10 22.12 -22.84
C ALA A 39 -5.74 22.62 -21.42
N GLY A 40 -4.55 22.24 -20.94
CA GLY A 40 -4.04 22.63 -19.62
C GLY A 40 -3.71 21.49 -18.66
N CYS A 41 -4.03 20.23 -19.01
CA CYS A 41 -3.57 19.09 -18.22
C CYS A 41 -2.03 18.96 -18.26
N GLN A 42 -1.42 18.82 -17.08
CA GLN A 42 0.03 18.69 -16.89
C GLN A 42 0.32 17.71 -15.76
N ILE A 43 1.25 16.79 -16.00
CA ILE A 43 1.80 15.90 -14.97
C ILE A 43 3.27 16.23 -14.80
N LYS A 44 3.68 16.58 -13.58
CA LYS A 44 5.07 16.92 -13.25
C LYS A 44 5.61 15.98 -12.18
N LYS A 45 6.84 15.45 -12.37
CA LYS A 45 7.58 14.76 -11.30
C LYS A 45 8.24 15.81 -10.41
N ILE A 46 7.79 15.91 -9.16
CA ILE A 46 8.41 16.71 -8.10
C ILE A 46 9.43 15.84 -7.39
N ALA A 47 10.69 16.23 -7.39
CA ALA A 47 11.77 15.41 -6.81
C ALA A 47 11.62 15.25 -5.28
N VAL A 48 11.84 14.02 -4.81
CA VAL A 48 11.86 13.64 -3.39
C VAL A 48 13.29 13.21 -3.04
N LYS A 49 13.85 13.78 -1.97
CA LYS A 49 15.19 13.42 -1.48
C LYS A 49 15.09 12.37 -0.39
N GLY A 50 15.99 11.39 -0.39
CA GLY A 50 16.12 10.40 0.68
C GLY A 50 15.92 8.95 0.22
N PRO A 51 14.84 8.61 -0.52
CA PRO A 51 14.64 7.25 -1.01
C PRO A 51 15.80 6.75 -1.88
N MET A 52 16.19 5.48 -1.69
CA MET A 52 17.27 4.86 -2.46
C MET A 52 16.81 4.49 -3.88
N ASP A 53 15.60 3.95 -4.01
CA ASP A 53 15.06 3.51 -5.29
C ASP A 53 14.66 4.71 -6.15
N THR A 54 15.07 4.71 -7.42
CA THR A 54 14.80 5.80 -8.37
C THR A 54 13.30 6.04 -8.57
N GLU A 55 12.51 4.97 -8.49
CA GLU A 55 11.06 4.96 -8.58
C GLU A 55 10.42 5.68 -7.41
N ASP A 56 11.11 5.84 -6.28
CA ASP A 56 10.60 6.47 -5.05
C ASP A 56 11.02 7.94 -4.91
N GLN A 57 11.93 8.41 -5.77
CA GLN A 57 12.55 9.74 -5.70
C GLN A 57 11.68 10.86 -6.31
N TYR A 58 10.37 10.67 -6.40
CA TYR A 58 9.46 11.70 -6.90
C TYR A 58 8.04 11.57 -6.34
N ALA A 59 7.25 12.64 -6.49
CA ALA A 59 5.80 12.61 -6.39
C ALA A 59 5.20 13.27 -7.64
N LEU A 60 4.04 12.81 -8.12
CA LEU A 60 3.37 13.47 -9.23
C LEU A 60 2.55 14.66 -8.74
N ASP A 61 2.79 15.84 -9.33
CA ASP A 61 1.87 16.97 -9.28
C ASP A 61 1.03 16.96 -10.55
N VAL A 62 -0.23 16.56 -10.40
CA VAL A 62 -1.18 16.35 -11.51
C VAL A 62 -2.17 17.51 -11.53
N THR A 63 -2.00 18.39 -12.51
CA THR A 63 -2.95 19.46 -12.84
C THR A 63 -3.85 18.95 -13.96
N VAL A 64 -5.17 18.91 -13.74
CA VAL A 64 -6.15 18.54 -14.78
C VAL A 64 -6.63 19.77 -15.57
N GLY A 65 -6.30 20.98 -15.09
CA GLY A 65 -6.59 22.23 -15.77
C GLY A 65 -7.99 22.77 -15.44
N ALA A 66 -8.45 23.72 -16.26
CA ALA A 66 -9.83 24.19 -16.19
C ALA A 66 -10.78 23.08 -16.64
N LEU A 67 -11.89 22.92 -15.94
CA LEU A 67 -12.87 21.87 -16.19
C LEU A 67 -14.21 22.46 -16.60
N THR A 68 -14.98 21.68 -17.36
CA THR A 68 -16.43 21.87 -17.44
C THR A 68 -17.09 21.40 -16.14
N GLU A 69 -18.29 21.89 -15.84
CA GLU A 69 -19.04 21.45 -14.66
C GLU A 69 -19.31 19.93 -14.68
N ALA A 70 -19.53 19.37 -15.88
CA ALA A 70 -19.69 17.93 -16.06
C ALA A 70 -18.42 17.14 -15.71
N GLN A 71 -17.24 17.59 -16.16
CA GLN A 71 -15.96 16.98 -15.81
C GLN A 71 -15.66 17.11 -14.31
N PHE A 72 -15.94 18.27 -13.73
CA PHE A 72 -15.81 18.51 -12.30
C PHE A 72 -16.66 17.52 -11.48
N ASN A 73 -17.94 17.38 -11.81
CA ASN A 73 -18.84 16.44 -11.14
C ASN A 73 -18.44 14.97 -11.40
N SER A 74 -17.94 14.66 -12.59
CA SER A 74 -17.46 13.32 -12.94
C SER A 74 -16.28 12.88 -12.07
N LEU A 75 -15.32 13.78 -11.79
CA LEU A 75 -14.18 13.48 -10.93
C LEU A 75 -14.59 13.19 -9.48
N TYR A 76 -15.53 13.96 -8.90
CA TYR A 76 -16.07 13.65 -7.58
C TYR A 76 -16.82 12.32 -7.54
N THR A 77 -17.61 12.04 -8.58
CA THR A 77 -18.30 10.76 -8.74
C THR A 77 -17.31 9.59 -8.80
N ARG A 78 -16.24 9.75 -9.59
CA ARG A 78 -15.19 8.74 -9.80
C ARG A 78 -14.50 8.30 -8.52
N TYR A 79 -14.22 9.23 -7.61
CA TYR A 79 -13.57 8.92 -6.33
C TYR A 79 -14.57 8.75 -5.18
N ALA A 80 -15.88 8.70 -5.49
CA ALA A 80 -16.97 8.64 -4.53
C ALA A 80 -16.90 9.75 -3.46
N THR A 81 -16.38 10.93 -3.80
CA THR A 81 -16.15 12.07 -2.91
C THR A 81 -17.23 13.13 -3.08
N LYS A 82 -17.46 13.92 -2.04
CA LYS A 82 -18.32 15.12 -2.12
C LYS A 82 -17.47 16.34 -2.49
N PRO A 83 -17.98 17.27 -3.32
CA PRO A 83 -17.34 18.53 -3.57
C PRO A 83 -16.99 19.27 -2.29
N THR A 84 -15.69 19.56 -2.09
CA THR A 84 -15.22 20.38 -0.96
C THR A 84 -15.34 21.88 -1.27
N LYS A 85 -15.45 22.22 -2.57
CA LYS A 85 -15.59 23.57 -3.10
C LYS A 85 -16.66 23.59 -4.19
N ALA A 86 -17.23 24.76 -4.46
CA ALA A 86 -18.08 24.97 -5.63
C ALA A 86 -17.26 24.91 -6.93
N PHE A 87 -17.95 24.59 -8.03
CA PHE A 87 -17.36 24.65 -9.36
C PHE A 87 -16.97 26.10 -9.74
N ASP A 88 -15.79 26.26 -10.32
CA ASP A 88 -15.27 27.49 -10.92
C ASP A 88 -14.61 27.15 -12.26
N ALA A 89 -15.23 27.59 -13.35
CA ALA A 89 -14.78 27.32 -14.71
C ALA A 89 -13.39 27.90 -15.04
N ARG A 90 -12.86 28.83 -14.22
CA ARG A 90 -11.54 29.44 -14.40
C ARG A 90 -10.48 28.83 -13.50
N HIS A 91 -10.87 28.01 -12.53
CA HIS A 91 -9.92 27.39 -11.61
C HIS A 91 -9.15 26.28 -12.32
N ALA A 92 -7.83 26.31 -12.21
CA ALA A 92 -6.96 25.24 -12.68
C ALA A 92 -6.91 24.15 -11.60
N TYR A 93 -7.75 23.13 -11.75
CA TYR A 93 -7.90 22.07 -10.76
C TYR A 93 -6.69 21.12 -10.74
N LYS A 94 -6.36 20.64 -9.54
CA LYS A 94 -5.45 19.51 -9.34
C LYS A 94 -6.24 18.23 -9.08
N LEU A 95 -5.72 17.09 -9.55
CA LEU A 95 -6.35 15.78 -9.31
C LEU A 95 -6.51 15.49 -7.80
N ALA A 96 -5.51 15.92 -7.01
CA ALA A 96 -5.52 15.78 -5.56
C ALA A 96 -6.73 16.43 -4.87
N GLU A 97 -7.36 17.45 -5.47
CA GLU A 97 -8.54 18.12 -4.90
C GLU A 97 -9.81 17.25 -4.93
N PHE A 98 -9.83 16.20 -5.74
CA PHE A 98 -10.98 15.29 -5.90
C PHE A 98 -10.82 13.99 -5.10
N LEU A 99 -9.64 13.72 -4.53
CA LEU A 99 -9.39 12.52 -3.74
C LEU A 99 -10.12 12.59 -2.38
N PRO A 100 -10.30 11.46 -1.68
CA PRO A 100 -10.83 11.46 -0.32
C PRO A 100 -10.02 12.35 0.63
N ALA A 101 -10.67 12.94 1.63
CA ALA A 101 -10.06 13.96 2.51
C ALA A 101 -8.71 13.53 3.12
N PHE A 102 -8.58 12.25 3.52
CA PHE A 102 -7.30 11.74 4.03
C PHE A 102 -6.20 11.75 2.96
N ALA A 103 -6.51 11.35 1.73
CA ALA A 103 -5.56 11.36 0.63
C ALA A 103 -5.18 12.78 0.21
N GLN A 104 -6.13 13.73 0.21
CA GLN A 104 -5.81 15.15 0.01
C GLN A 104 -4.82 15.66 1.06
N LYS A 105 -5.03 15.28 2.31
CA LYS A 105 -4.17 15.69 3.43
C LYS A 105 -2.81 15.03 3.41
N LEU A 106 -2.69 13.79 2.93
CA LEU A 106 -1.43 13.04 2.91
C LEU A 106 -0.62 13.31 1.64
N ASN A 107 -1.24 13.60 0.50
CA ASN A 107 -0.55 13.75 -0.77
C ASN A 107 0.58 14.80 -0.71
N GLY A 108 1.77 14.40 -1.13
CA GLY A 108 2.98 15.23 -1.09
C GLY A 108 3.58 15.39 0.31
N LYS A 109 3.13 14.62 1.30
CA LYS A 109 3.61 14.72 2.68
C LYS A 109 4.38 13.48 3.12
N ILE A 110 5.45 13.74 3.85
CA ILE A 110 6.16 12.76 4.64
C ILE A 110 5.60 12.81 6.05
N LEU A 111 5.16 11.65 6.52
CA LEU A 111 4.82 11.45 7.92
C LEU A 111 6.12 11.31 8.71
N ILE A 112 6.39 12.28 9.60
CA ILE A 112 7.53 12.21 10.51
C ILE A 112 7.06 11.57 11.82
N PRO A 113 7.61 10.40 12.17
CA PRO A 113 7.24 9.75 13.41
C PRO A 113 7.57 10.58 14.65
N HIS A 114 6.70 10.52 15.66
CA HIS A 114 7.07 10.97 16.99
C HIS A 114 7.70 9.87 17.80
N SER A 115 8.95 10.15 18.17
CA SER A 115 9.68 9.82 19.39
C SER A 115 8.89 9.39 20.64
N VAL A 116 8.01 8.38 20.66
CA VAL A 116 7.38 7.88 21.90
C VAL A 116 8.11 6.63 22.40
N PRO A 117 8.79 6.69 23.55
CA PRO A 117 9.39 5.51 24.16
C PRO A 117 8.33 4.43 24.41
N ALA A 118 8.65 3.18 24.10
CA ALA A 118 7.76 2.09 24.43
C ALA A 118 7.66 1.93 25.96
N PRO A 119 6.50 1.50 26.46
CA PRO A 119 6.31 1.35 27.91
C PRO A 119 7.32 0.38 28.51
N ALA A 120 7.95 0.76 29.61
CA ALA A 120 8.98 -0.04 30.28
C ALA A 120 8.48 -1.45 30.65
N ALA A 121 7.21 -1.57 31.06
CA ALA A 121 6.58 -2.85 31.37
C ALA A 121 6.54 -3.81 30.16
N LEU A 122 6.26 -3.28 28.96
CA LEU A 122 6.24 -4.08 27.73
C LEU A 122 7.66 -4.52 27.34
N ILE A 123 8.64 -3.61 27.40
CA ILE A 123 10.04 -3.94 27.14
C ILE A 123 10.55 -5.02 28.10
N GLN A 124 10.23 -4.90 29.39
CA GLN A 124 10.63 -5.86 30.41
C GLN A 124 9.99 -7.23 30.18
N ALA A 125 8.70 -7.28 29.85
CA ALA A 125 7.99 -8.52 29.56
C ALA A 125 8.56 -9.25 28.34
N LEU A 126 8.94 -8.51 27.29
CA LEU A 126 9.60 -9.07 26.11
C LEU A 126 11.01 -9.59 26.42
N ARG A 127 11.80 -8.82 27.17
CA ARG A 127 13.17 -9.23 27.58
C ARG A 127 13.17 -10.49 28.45
N ALA A 128 12.21 -10.61 29.38
CA ALA A 128 12.06 -11.79 30.22
C ALA A 128 11.83 -13.08 29.41
N GLN A 129 11.38 -12.95 28.16
CA GLN A 129 11.10 -14.03 27.24
C GLN A 129 12.17 -14.17 26.16
N GLY A 130 13.36 -13.60 26.38
CA GLY A 130 14.48 -13.66 25.44
C GLY A 130 14.30 -12.81 24.18
N LYS A 131 13.20 -12.04 24.06
CA LYS A 131 12.98 -11.13 22.95
C LYS A 131 13.78 -9.86 23.19
N LYS A 132 14.96 -9.77 22.60
CA LYS A 132 15.69 -8.52 22.49
C LYS A 132 14.92 -7.66 21.49
N ALA A 133 14.02 -6.80 21.98
CA ALA A 133 13.39 -5.79 21.14
C ALA A 133 14.50 -4.83 20.66
N ALA A 134 15.09 -5.15 19.51
CA ALA A 134 16.11 -4.32 18.90
C ALA A 134 15.34 -3.24 18.16
N ASN A 135 15.23 -2.10 18.83
CA ASN A 135 14.62 -0.89 18.33
C ASN A 135 13.08 -0.89 18.43
N ILE A 136 12.59 0.17 19.07
CA ILE A 136 11.23 0.64 18.86
C ILE A 136 11.31 1.37 17.53
N ALA A 137 11.06 0.68 16.41
CA ALA A 137 10.84 1.40 15.18
C ALA A 137 9.43 1.97 15.28
N MET A 138 9.31 3.29 15.21
CA MET A 138 8.01 3.90 14.96
C MET A 138 7.60 3.51 13.57
N VAL A 139 6.71 2.54 13.48
CA VAL A 139 6.11 2.20 12.21
C VAL A 139 4.93 3.12 11.98
N ASP A 140 5.29 4.28 11.45
CA ASP A 140 4.37 5.31 11.03
C ASP A 140 3.97 5.03 9.58
N GLY A 141 2.88 4.28 9.42
CA GLY A 141 2.24 3.96 8.15
C GLY A 141 3.18 3.27 7.15
N ASN A 142 2.97 1.98 6.93
CA ASN A 142 3.61 1.31 5.81
C ASN A 142 2.83 1.57 4.50
N CYS A 143 3.30 1.00 3.40
CA CYS A 143 2.65 1.06 2.10
C CYS A 143 1.17 0.65 2.14
N HIS A 144 0.83 -0.30 3.01
CA HIS A 144 -0.52 -0.82 3.19
C HIS A 144 -1.48 0.13 3.90
N SER A 145 -0.96 1.14 4.63
CA SER A 145 -1.79 2.12 5.33
C SER A 145 -2.71 2.89 4.38
N VAL A 146 -2.25 3.19 3.15
CA VAL A 146 -3.04 3.88 2.13
C VAL A 146 -4.25 3.06 1.70
N SER A 147 -4.03 1.80 1.36
CA SER A 147 -5.09 0.87 0.96
C SER A 147 -6.11 0.68 2.08
N TRP A 148 -5.65 0.54 3.32
CA TRP A 148 -6.53 0.39 4.48
C TRP A 148 -7.43 1.61 4.71
N GLN A 149 -6.86 2.82 4.67
CA GLN A 149 -7.64 4.06 4.80
C GLN A 149 -8.65 4.21 3.66
N TRP A 150 -8.30 3.76 2.45
CA TRP A 150 -9.20 3.79 1.30
C TRP A 150 -10.38 2.82 1.45
N VAL A 151 -10.16 1.62 1.98
CA VAL A 151 -11.26 0.69 2.26
C VAL A 151 -12.20 1.25 3.32
N ASN A 152 -11.69 1.81 4.42
CA ASN A 152 -12.54 2.41 5.45
C ASN A 152 -13.37 3.58 4.94
N TYR A 153 -12.77 4.40 4.08
CA TYR A 153 -13.48 5.47 3.38
C TYR A 153 -14.69 4.91 2.63
N LEU A 154 -14.48 3.89 1.78
CA LEU A 154 -15.54 3.27 0.98
C LEU A 154 -16.61 2.57 1.84
N GLN A 155 -16.21 2.05 3.01
CA GLN A 155 -17.12 1.42 3.98
C GLN A 155 -17.89 2.42 4.84
N GLY A 156 -17.62 3.73 4.72
CA GLY A 156 -18.28 4.76 5.53
C GLY A 156 -17.88 4.72 7.01
N ARG A 157 -16.77 4.06 7.36
CA ARG A 157 -16.28 3.91 8.75
C ARG A 157 -15.54 5.15 9.27
N GLY A 158 -15.64 6.26 8.54
CA GLY A 158 -14.85 7.47 8.77
C GLY A 158 -13.41 7.32 8.29
N THR A 159 -12.79 8.45 7.99
CA THR A 159 -11.36 8.56 7.61
C THR A 159 -10.61 9.46 8.57
N GLU A 160 -11.12 9.58 9.80
CA GLU A 160 -10.52 10.38 10.86
C GLU A 160 -9.21 9.72 11.31
N GLU A 161 -8.17 9.87 10.48
CA GLU A 161 -6.72 9.92 10.73
C GLU A 161 -6.11 8.88 11.69
N ALA A 162 -6.81 7.82 12.08
CA ALA A 162 -6.32 6.81 13.00
C ALA A 162 -6.01 5.52 12.25
N LEU A 163 -4.90 4.89 12.65
CA LEU A 163 -4.35 3.65 12.10
C LEU A 163 -3.51 3.88 10.84
N LEU A 164 -2.40 4.58 11.06
CA LEU A 164 -1.14 4.37 10.34
C LEU A 164 -0.46 3.12 10.91
N THR A 165 -1.17 2.00 10.89
CA THR A 165 -0.66 0.71 11.39
C THR A 165 0.36 0.13 10.42
N LEU A 166 1.29 -0.71 10.91
CA LEU A 166 1.75 -1.80 10.06
C LEU A 166 0.48 -2.54 9.68
N ALA A 167 0.13 -2.49 8.42
CA ALA A 167 -0.64 -3.58 7.88
C ALA A 167 0.39 -4.56 7.32
N ASP A 168 0.80 -5.58 8.09
CA ASP A 168 1.51 -6.71 7.47
C ASP A 168 0.48 -7.40 6.57
N GLY A 169 0.79 -7.43 5.28
CA GLY A 169 -0.16 -7.80 4.24
C GLY A 169 -0.51 -9.29 4.21
N GLU A 170 -0.26 -10.05 5.29
CA GLU A 170 -0.58 -11.48 5.36
C GLU A 170 -2.09 -11.77 5.31
N SER A 171 -2.96 -10.75 5.43
CA SER A 171 -4.40 -10.99 5.36
C SER A 171 -5.27 -9.81 4.93
N MET A 172 -4.90 -9.17 3.81
CA MET A 172 -5.89 -8.39 3.06
C MET A 172 -6.84 -9.37 2.35
N SER A 173 -7.88 -9.81 3.05
CA SER A 173 -9.03 -10.49 2.43
C SER A 173 -9.85 -9.46 1.65
N LEU A 174 -9.36 -9.14 0.46
CA LEU A 174 -10.08 -8.31 -0.48
C LEU A 174 -11.09 -9.19 -1.24
N ASP A 175 -12.06 -8.56 -1.91
CA ASP A 175 -13.09 -9.26 -2.68
C ASP A 175 -12.46 -10.06 -3.85
N ALA A 176 -13.24 -10.51 -4.84
CA ALA A 176 -12.65 -11.18 -6.00
C ALA A 176 -11.61 -10.29 -6.71
N SER A 177 -10.54 -10.91 -7.22
CA SER A 177 -9.56 -10.24 -8.05
C SER A 177 -10.23 -9.63 -9.28
N VAL A 178 -9.80 -8.42 -9.65
CA VAL A 178 -10.28 -7.69 -10.82
C VAL A 178 -9.30 -7.90 -11.95
N ASP A 179 -9.81 -8.28 -13.11
CA ASP A 179 -9.02 -8.34 -14.34
C ASP A 179 -8.43 -6.96 -14.64
N TYR A 180 -7.17 -6.92 -15.08
CA TYR A 180 -6.44 -5.68 -15.35
C TYR A 180 -7.17 -4.75 -16.33
N LYS A 181 -7.98 -5.29 -17.26
CA LYS A 181 -8.79 -4.52 -18.23
C LYS A 181 -10.03 -3.85 -17.60
N ASP A 182 -10.47 -4.35 -16.46
CA ASP A 182 -11.72 -3.96 -15.78
C ASP A 182 -11.45 -3.13 -14.51
N ILE A 183 -10.18 -2.75 -14.27
CA ILE A 183 -9.78 -1.94 -13.11
C ILE A 183 -10.43 -0.56 -13.15
N GLN A 184 -10.84 -0.09 -11.98
CA GLN A 184 -11.51 1.19 -11.78
C GLN A 184 -10.87 1.98 -10.66
N PRO A 185 -10.94 3.32 -10.71
CA PRO A 185 -10.48 4.16 -9.61
C PRO A 185 -11.06 3.70 -8.26
N GLY A 186 -10.18 3.51 -7.28
CA GLY A 186 -10.50 2.95 -5.96
C GLY A 186 -10.19 1.46 -5.80
N ASP A 187 -9.93 0.72 -6.89
CA ASP A 187 -9.40 -0.64 -6.81
C ASP A 187 -8.00 -0.63 -6.17
N VAL A 188 -7.70 -1.66 -5.38
CA VAL A 188 -6.44 -1.81 -4.65
C VAL A 188 -5.53 -2.77 -5.39
N LEU A 189 -4.35 -2.30 -5.79
CA LEU A 189 -3.24 -3.15 -6.20
C LEU A 189 -2.63 -3.80 -4.96
N VAL A 190 -2.46 -5.11 -4.99
CA VAL A 190 -1.63 -5.88 -4.07
C VAL A 190 -0.52 -6.53 -4.86
N ILE A 191 0.69 -6.42 -4.33
CA ILE A 191 1.86 -7.06 -4.89
C ILE A 191 2.27 -8.13 -3.91
N SER A 192 2.34 -9.37 -4.37
CA SER A 192 2.80 -10.52 -3.58
C SER A 192 4.04 -11.15 -4.19
N GLY A 193 4.87 -11.79 -3.38
CA GLY A 193 6.09 -12.43 -3.86
C GLY A 193 6.84 -13.09 -2.71
N THR A 194 8.12 -13.36 -2.91
CA THR A 194 9.00 -13.89 -1.87
C THR A 194 9.45 -12.74 -0.96
N GLY A 195 8.80 -12.61 0.20
CA GLY A 195 9.05 -11.53 1.16
C GLY A 195 10.34 -11.71 1.97
N GLY A 196 10.64 -10.72 2.83
CA GLY A 196 11.82 -10.67 3.74
C GLY A 196 11.92 -11.79 4.79
N PHE A 197 11.07 -12.82 4.67
CA PHE A 197 11.00 -14.00 5.53
C PHE A 197 11.06 -15.31 4.75
N ASN A 198 11.39 -15.28 3.45
CA ASN A 198 11.33 -16.43 2.54
C ASN A 198 9.97 -17.15 2.56
N GLN A 199 8.91 -16.41 2.85
CA GLN A 199 7.55 -16.91 2.74
C GLN A 199 7.05 -16.61 1.33
N ASP A 200 6.72 -17.66 0.59
CA ASP A 200 6.09 -17.53 -0.70
C ASP A 200 4.67 -16.95 -0.52
N GLY A 201 4.32 -15.97 -1.35
CA GLY A 201 3.01 -15.32 -1.30
C GLY A 201 2.88 -14.22 -0.24
N SER A 202 3.97 -13.77 0.37
CA SER A 202 3.96 -12.56 1.21
C SER A 202 3.55 -11.35 0.39
N VAL A 203 2.68 -10.52 0.94
CA VAL A 203 2.35 -9.23 0.34
C VAL A 203 3.49 -8.25 0.59
N LEU A 204 4.07 -7.76 -0.51
CA LEU A 204 5.22 -6.85 -0.56
C LEU A 204 4.81 -5.37 -0.57
N HIS A 205 3.64 -5.07 -1.14
CA HIS A 205 3.16 -3.71 -1.34
C HIS A 205 1.67 -3.62 -1.61
N SER A 206 1.07 -2.48 -1.33
CA SER A 206 -0.23 -2.15 -1.89
C SER A 206 -0.37 -0.67 -2.20
N ALA A 207 -1.22 -0.37 -3.17
CA ALA A 207 -1.49 0.97 -3.66
C ALA A 207 -2.92 1.07 -4.18
N VAL A 208 -3.47 2.28 -4.26
CA VAL A 208 -4.84 2.51 -4.76
C VAL A 208 -4.79 3.03 -6.18
N TYR A 209 -5.54 2.43 -7.08
CA TYR A 209 -5.66 2.90 -8.46
C TYR A 209 -6.47 4.20 -8.53
N LEU A 210 -5.94 5.19 -9.22
CA LEU A 210 -6.62 6.47 -9.44
C LEU A 210 -7.20 6.61 -10.85
N GLY A 211 -6.97 5.63 -11.74
CA GLY A 211 -7.27 5.73 -13.17
C GLY A 211 -6.06 6.13 -14.00
N HIS A 212 -6.06 5.80 -15.29
CA HIS A 212 -5.06 6.22 -16.28
C HIS A 212 -3.61 5.90 -15.90
N GLY A 213 -3.39 4.71 -15.33
CA GLY A 213 -2.06 4.29 -14.88
C GLY A 213 -1.52 5.08 -13.68
N LEU A 214 -2.34 5.89 -13.00
CA LEU A 214 -1.97 6.59 -11.76
C LEU A 214 -2.34 5.78 -10.53
N MET A 215 -1.49 5.85 -9.52
CA MET A 215 -1.65 5.18 -8.23
C MET A 215 -1.50 6.19 -7.09
N PHE A 216 -2.19 5.97 -5.98
CA PHE A 216 -1.92 6.63 -4.70
C PHE A 216 -1.29 5.63 -3.74
N GLU A 217 -0.13 5.96 -3.19
CA GLU A 217 0.65 5.04 -2.37
C GLU A 217 1.53 5.75 -1.34
N LYS A 218 2.07 4.96 -0.41
CA LYS A 218 3.32 5.27 0.29
C LYS A 218 4.35 4.21 -0.10
N PRO A 219 5.46 4.55 -0.77
CA PRO A 219 6.31 3.53 -1.40
C PRO A 219 6.99 2.56 -0.44
N ASN A 220 7.25 3.00 0.79
CA ASN A 220 7.91 2.21 1.83
C ASN A 220 7.65 2.81 3.21
N PRO A 221 7.81 2.05 4.31
CA PRO A 221 7.91 2.61 5.66
C PRO A 221 9.16 3.50 5.78
N GLY A 222 9.12 4.53 6.64
CA GLY A 222 10.25 5.44 6.83
C GLY A 222 9.90 6.92 6.68
N GLN A 223 10.83 7.76 7.14
CA GLN A 223 10.73 9.23 7.21
C GLN A 223 11.24 9.93 5.93
N GLU A 224 11.70 9.16 4.95
CA GLU A 224 12.15 9.60 3.65
C GLU A 224 11.09 9.39 2.56
N TYR A 225 10.08 8.56 2.84
CA TYR A 225 9.04 8.18 1.88
C TYR A 225 7.80 9.04 2.03
N VAL A 226 7.38 9.59 0.90
CA VAL A 226 6.23 10.49 0.77
C VAL A 226 4.97 9.72 0.41
N TYR A 227 3.83 10.11 0.98
CA TYR A 227 2.52 9.72 0.44
C TYR A 227 2.31 10.45 -0.87
N ARG A 228 2.11 9.74 -1.98
CA ARG A 228 2.20 10.34 -3.31
C ARG A 228 1.24 9.73 -4.31
N MET A 229 0.98 10.51 -5.35
CA MET A 229 0.62 9.98 -6.65
C MET A 229 1.88 9.49 -7.39
N SER A 230 1.80 8.31 -7.98
CA SER A 230 2.87 7.69 -8.77
C SER A 230 2.32 6.99 -10.01
N TYR A 231 3.22 6.46 -10.84
CA TYR A 231 2.83 5.68 -12.02
C TYR A 231 2.77 4.21 -11.65
N LEU A 232 1.72 3.52 -12.08
CA LEU A 232 1.57 2.06 -11.95
C LEU A 232 2.78 1.32 -12.55
N ALA A 233 3.27 1.78 -13.70
CA ALA A 233 4.45 1.21 -14.35
C ALA A 233 5.72 1.31 -13.49
N ASP A 234 5.90 2.42 -12.76
CA ASP A 234 7.06 2.62 -11.89
C ASP A 234 6.97 1.68 -10.66
N ILE A 235 5.77 1.48 -10.08
CA ILE A 235 5.55 0.49 -9.01
C ILE A 235 5.85 -0.93 -9.52
N VAL A 236 5.25 -1.34 -10.66
CA VAL A 236 5.47 -2.67 -11.24
C VAL A 236 6.95 -2.91 -11.56
N GLY A 237 7.61 -1.89 -12.13
CA GLY A 237 9.03 -1.94 -12.45
C GLY A 237 9.91 -2.14 -11.22
N LYS A 238 9.64 -1.41 -10.12
CA LYS A 238 10.34 -1.56 -8.84
C LYS A 238 10.25 -3.00 -8.33
N TYR A 239 9.04 -3.54 -8.18
CA TYR A 239 8.86 -4.85 -7.54
C TYR A 239 9.33 -6.01 -8.42
N LYS A 240 9.26 -5.90 -9.75
CA LYS A 240 9.86 -6.90 -10.65
C LYS A 240 11.39 -6.96 -10.60
N LYS A 241 12.06 -5.85 -10.24
CA LYS A 241 13.53 -5.84 -10.04
C LYS A 241 13.92 -6.55 -8.75
N VAL A 242 13.08 -6.45 -7.72
CA VAL A 242 13.30 -7.08 -6.41
C VAL A 242 12.97 -8.57 -6.47
N ASP A 243 11.83 -8.91 -7.08
CA ASP A 243 11.37 -10.28 -7.25
C ASP A 243 10.74 -10.45 -8.64
N ALA A 244 11.42 -11.20 -9.50
CA ALA A 244 10.94 -11.48 -10.86
C ALA A 244 9.67 -12.35 -10.87
N GLN A 245 9.37 -13.06 -9.77
CA GLN A 245 8.17 -13.87 -9.57
C GLN A 245 7.06 -13.10 -8.85
N ALA A 246 7.25 -11.80 -8.59
CA ALA A 246 6.21 -10.99 -7.97
C ALA A 246 4.91 -11.04 -8.79
N GLU A 247 3.81 -11.29 -8.10
CA GLU A 247 2.47 -11.28 -8.64
C GLU A 247 1.78 -9.95 -8.34
N PHE A 248 0.90 -9.53 -9.25
CA PHE A 248 0.24 -8.23 -9.22
C PHE A 248 -1.25 -8.43 -9.40
N HIS A 249 -2.01 -8.24 -8.33
CA HIS A 249 -3.44 -8.48 -8.30
C HIS A 249 -4.18 -7.20 -7.95
N PHE A 250 -5.21 -6.87 -8.72
CA PHE A 250 -6.15 -5.81 -8.36
C PHE A 250 -7.35 -6.41 -7.66
N TYR A 251 -7.90 -5.65 -6.72
CA TYR A 251 -9.12 -6.03 -6.03
C TYR A 251 -10.03 -4.84 -5.90
N ARG A 252 -11.35 -5.07 -5.96
CA ARG A 252 -12.35 -4.03 -5.78
C ARG A 252 -12.89 -4.05 -4.36
N PRO A 253 -12.59 -3.04 -3.54
CA PRO A 253 -13.23 -2.94 -2.24
C PRO A 253 -14.72 -2.63 -2.39
N SER A 254 -15.52 -3.22 -1.52
CA SER A 254 -16.95 -2.97 -1.38
C SER A 254 -17.31 -2.68 0.08
N LYS A 255 -18.55 -2.24 0.30
CA LYS A 255 -19.11 -2.08 1.65
C LYS A 255 -19.10 -3.39 2.45
N ASN A 256 -19.11 -4.53 1.74
CA ASN A 256 -19.12 -5.85 2.31
C ASN A 256 -17.73 -6.49 2.34
N SER A 257 -16.69 -5.80 1.87
CA SER A 257 -15.34 -6.34 1.93
C SER A 257 -15.00 -6.68 3.37
N HIS A 258 -14.89 -7.98 3.61
CA HIS A 258 -14.48 -8.54 4.88
C HIS A 258 -12.97 -8.35 4.98
N LEU A 259 -12.54 -7.15 5.35
CA LEU A 259 -11.28 -7.06 6.07
C LEU A 259 -11.44 -7.96 7.29
N LEU A 260 -10.46 -8.83 7.53
CA LEU A 260 -10.42 -9.60 8.76
C LEU A 260 -10.63 -8.66 9.96
N PRO A 261 -11.25 -9.15 11.06
CA PRO A 261 -11.32 -8.40 12.30
C PRO A 261 -9.94 -7.80 12.57
N THR A 262 -9.98 -6.50 12.83
CA THR A 262 -8.98 -5.50 12.46
C THR A 262 -7.56 -6.07 12.36
N LEU A 263 -6.85 -5.79 11.27
CA LEU A 263 -5.42 -6.05 11.19
C LEU A 263 -4.67 -5.46 12.42
N THR A 264 -5.22 -4.39 13.00
CA THR A 264 -4.91 -3.89 14.34
C THR A 264 -5.08 -4.94 15.44
N GLU A 265 -6.20 -5.65 15.59
CA GLU A 265 -6.36 -6.78 16.51
C GLU A 265 -5.37 -7.91 16.19
N GLN A 266 -5.17 -8.28 14.93
CA GLN A 266 -4.28 -9.39 14.55
C GLN A 266 -2.79 -9.10 14.76
N LEU A 267 -2.36 -7.84 14.61
CA LEU A 267 -0.98 -7.42 14.83
C LEU A 267 -0.75 -6.83 16.21
N SER A 268 -1.83 -6.43 16.89
CA SER A 268 -1.78 -5.98 18.27
C SER A 268 -1.29 -7.12 19.15
N LEU A 269 -0.47 -6.74 20.11
CA LEU A 269 -0.04 -7.65 21.15
C LEU A 269 -1.19 -8.07 22.08
N VAL A 270 -2.40 -7.53 21.92
CA VAL A 270 -3.61 -7.98 22.65
C VAL A 270 -4.17 -9.29 22.09
N SER A 271 -3.84 -9.66 20.85
CA SER A 271 -4.35 -10.90 20.23
C SER A 271 -3.59 -12.13 20.73
N ASP A 272 -4.34 -13.10 21.27
CA ASP A 272 -3.80 -14.39 21.68
C ASP A 272 -3.17 -15.14 20.50
N GLN A 273 -3.74 -15.01 19.31
CA GLN A 273 -3.19 -15.63 18.10
C GLN A 273 -1.82 -15.04 17.74
N ASN A 274 -1.68 -13.72 17.86
CA ASN A 274 -0.43 -13.03 17.59
C ASN A 274 0.64 -13.33 18.65
N GLN A 275 0.25 -13.29 19.92
CA GLN A 275 1.11 -13.67 21.03
C GLN A 275 1.63 -15.11 20.86
N LYS A 276 0.76 -16.04 20.45
CA LYS A 276 1.13 -17.42 20.14
C LYS A 276 2.10 -17.50 18.95
N ALA A 277 1.83 -16.80 17.84
CA ALA A 277 2.70 -16.78 16.66
C ALA A 277 4.12 -16.28 17.01
N MET A 278 4.19 -15.21 17.81
CA MET A 278 5.45 -14.61 18.25
C MET A 278 6.12 -15.36 19.41
N SER A 279 5.49 -16.42 19.93
CA SER A 279 5.91 -17.14 21.13
C SER A 279 6.17 -16.21 22.32
N VAL A 280 5.21 -15.32 22.60
CA VAL A 280 5.23 -14.41 23.75
C VAL A 280 3.96 -14.57 24.60
N ASN A 281 4.07 -14.29 25.89
CA ASN A 281 2.98 -14.18 26.84
C ASN A 281 3.06 -12.80 27.51
N LEU A 282 2.09 -11.95 27.22
CA LEU A 282 2.05 -10.56 27.68
C LEU A 282 0.87 -10.30 28.62
N SER A 283 0.32 -11.35 29.23
CA SER A 283 -0.81 -11.26 30.19
C SER A 283 -0.55 -10.33 31.38
N SER A 284 0.72 -10.08 31.72
CA SER A 284 1.13 -9.14 32.78
C SER A 284 1.17 -7.68 32.33
N VAL A 285 1.01 -7.39 31.04
CA VAL A 285 1.01 -6.04 30.47
C VAL A 285 -0.43 -5.56 30.28
N PRO A 286 -0.79 -4.34 30.71
CA PRO A 286 -2.13 -3.80 30.52
C PRO A 286 -2.62 -3.85 29.07
N ALA A 287 -3.86 -4.32 28.86
CA ALA A 287 -4.46 -4.42 27.52
C ALA A 287 -4.48 -3.09 26.74
N ALA A 288 -4.60 -1.95 27.44
CA ALA A 288 -4.51 -0.62 26.83
C ALA A 288 -3.13 -0.29 26.24
N ILE A 289 -2.06 -0.90 26.77
CA ILE A 289 -0.70 -0.80 26.19
C ILE A 289 -0.62 -1.74 24.99
N LEU A 290 -1.07 -2.98 25.14
CA LEU A 290 -0.99 -3.99 24.09
C LEU A 290 -1.79 -3.60 22.83
N SER A 291 -2.98 -3.00 23.01
CA SER A 291 -3.85 -2.54 21.92
C SER A 291 -3.28 -1.41 21.07
N THR A 292 -2.16 -0.80 21.49
CA THR A 292 -1.49 0.27 20.77
C THR A 292 -0.09 -0.11 20.27
N HIS A 293 0.31 -1.38 20.42
CA HIS A 293 1.64 -1.84 20.05
C HIS A 293 1.58 -3.15 19.27
N ILE A 294 2.54 -3.29 18.38
CA ILE A 294 2.72 -4.43 17.49
C ILE A 294 4.16 -4.89 17.61
N LEU A 295 4.38 -6.20 17.53
CA LEU A 295 5.73 -6.76 17.53
C LEU A 295 5.94 -7.44 16.19
N GLN A 296 6.93 -6.97 15.45
CA GLN A 296 7.35 -7.55 14.19
C GLN A 296 8.66 -8.30 14.42
N GLU A 297 8.70 -9.58 14.09
CA GLU A 297 9.95 -10.32 13.96
C GLU A 297 10.54 -10.03 12.58
N SER A 298 11.84 -9.81 12.47
CA SER A 298 12.59 -9.61 11.23
C SER A 298 13.84 -10.49 11.27
N TRP A 299 14.27 -11.07 10.15
CA TRP A 299 15.50 -11.86 10.13
C TRP A 299 16.70 -10.95 9.79
N ASP A 300 17.66 -10.82 10.70
CA ASP A 300 18.89 -10.09 10.44
C ASP A 300 19.91 -11.03 9.80
N ASN A 301 20.00 -10.99 8.47
CA ASN A 301 20.94 -11.80 7.69
C ASN A 301 22.41 -11.60 8.10
N ALA A 302 22.79 -10.41 8.58
CA ALA A 302 24.17 -10.15 8.99
C ALA A 302 24.48 -10.79 10.35
N LYS A 303 23.49 -10.90 11.22
CA LYS A 303 23.65 -11.51 12.55
C LYS A 303 23.20 -12.98 12.62
N GLY A 304 22.48 -13.46 11.60
CA GLY A 304 21.92 -14.82 11.58
C GLY A 304 20.93 -15.05 12.74
N GLU A 305 20.21 -14.01 13.16
CA GLU A 305 19.27 -14.08 14.27
C GLU A 305 17.98 -13.32 13.97
N SER A 306 16.90 -13.71 14.64
CA SER A 306 15.66 -12.95 14.66
C SER A 306 15.82 -11.66 15.48
N VAL A 307 15.45 -10.54 14.87
CA VAL A 307 15.38 -9.22 15.47
C VAL A 307 13.93 -8.81 15.62
N PHE A 308 13.53 -8.47 16.84
CA PHE A 308 12.17 -8.03 17.13
C PHE A 308 12.10 -6.51 17.13
N THR A 309 11.23 -5.96 16.29
CA THR A 309 10.92 -4.55 16.21
C THR A 309 9.57 -4.29 16.87
N LEU A 310 9.55 -3.37 17.83
CA LEU A 310 8.31 -2.98 18.47
C LEU A 310 7.75 -1.72 17.78
N GLY A 311 6.63 -1.88 17.07
CA GLY A 311 5.88 -0.79 16.46
C GLY A 311 4.79 -0.23 17.39
N ARG A 312 4.37 1.00 17.12
CA ARG A 312 3.24 1.66 17.82
C ARG A 312 2.16 2.04 16.83
N ILE A 313 0.92 1.74 17.19
CA ILE A 313 -0.28 2.15 16.48
C ILE A 313 -0.65 3.56 16.93
N LEU A 314 -0.50 4.55 16.06
CA LEU A 314 -0.88 5.93 16.36
C LEU A 314 -2.38 6.15 16.17
N LYS A 315 -3.00 6.83 17.14
CA LYS A 315 -4.34 7.41 16.98
C LYS A 315 -4.27 8.71 16.17
N ALA A 316 -5.37 9.07 15.51
CA ALA A 316 -5.55 10.35 14.82
C ALA A 316 -5.11 11.55 15.64
N SER A 317 -5.57 11.60 16.89
CA SER A 317 -5.24 12.67 17.84
C SER A 317 -3.75 12.78 18.17
N GLU A 318 -2.97 11.73 17.91
CA GLU A 318 -1.53 11.66 18.18
C GLU A 318 -0.69 11.99 16.95
N VAL A 319 -1.32 12.00 15.77
CA VAL A 319 -0.73 12.49 14.53
C VAL A 319 -0.89 14.00 14.54
N ASN A 320 0.22 14.74 14.54
CA ASN A 320 0.17 16.20 14.46
C ASN A 320 0.33 16.64 12.98
N PRO A 321 -0.74 17.14 12.32
CA PRO A 321 -0.66 17.61 10.93
C PRO A 321 0.41 18.69 10.70
N ALA A 322 0.77 19.46 11.73
CA ALA A 322 1.80 20.50 11.66
C ALA A 322 3.23 19.94 11.64
N LYS A 323 3.41 18.64 11.84
CA LYS A 323 4.73 17.98 11.83
C LYS A 323 4.95 17.09 10.61
N PHE A 324 4.03 17.13 9.64
CA PHE A 324 4.29 16.59 8.31
C PHE A 324 5.25 17.53 7.57
N LYS A 325 6.20 16.94 6.85
CA LYS A 325 7.07 17.67 5.95
C LYS A 325 6.51 17.59 4.54
N ASN A 326 6.27 18.75 3.93
CA ASN A 326 5.91 18.83 2.52
C ASN A 326 7.13 18.49 1.66
N VAL A 327 6.90 17.82 0.53
CA VAL A 327 7.93 17.63 -0.49
C VAL A 327 7.68 18.60 -1.64
N GLY A 328 8.53 19.62 -1.73
CA GLY A 328 8.39 20.75 -2.65
C GLY A 328 8.66 22.08 -1.92
N PRO A 329 8.89 23.19 -2.65
CA PRO A 329 9.00 24.52 -2.05
C PRO A 329 7.74 24.95 -1.30
#